data_AF-A0A1X2HGA6-F1
#
_entry.id   AF-A0A1X2HGA6-F1
#
_cell.length_a   1.000
_cell.length_b   1.000
_cell.length_c   1.000
_cell.angle_alpha   90.00
_cell.angle_beta   90.00
_cell.angle_gamma   90.00
#
_symmetry.space_group_name_H-M   'P 1'
#
loop_
_entity.id
_entity.type
_entity.pdbx_description
1 polymer ?
#
loop_
_entity_poly.entity_id
_entity_poly.type
_entity_poly.pdbx_seq_one_letter_code
_entity_poly.pdbx_strand_id
1 'polypeptide(L)'
;MSQLYTVIQFLKDCEEPQSVVSIVSRTKVDIGSNPGLWDKLTHNDKIDYDPSKQTFAYKPTYQIKSKDDLLQLLVDKKDEGGMDYKDLKDSYAKLGEAVEDLANEGQILVIRNKDGNPRVLFYNNVEYNTAIDPNFKDMWSSIKVPDETDLPKALEDAGLKTMEVFEKKVVTEPKLKRSKTRNRKIKITNTHLDIDLSKDYVPK
;
A
#
# COMPACT_ATOMS: atom_id res chain seq x y z
N MET A 1 -16.91 3.82 33.73
CA MET A 1 -15.96 3.06 32.87
C MET A 1 -16.39 1.60 32.88
N SER A 2 -16.37 0.91 31.73
CA SER A 2 -16.81 -0.49 31.61
C SER A 2 -15.87 -1.43 32.37
N GLN A 3 -16.41 -2.41 33.09
CA GLN A 3 -15.64 -3.45 33.80
C GLN A 3 -14.63 -4.16 32.88
N LEU A 4 -15.00 -4.37 31.61
CA LEU A 4 -14.15 -4.96 30.58
C LEU A 4 -12.88 -4.12 30.32
N TYR A 5 -13.03 -2.80 30.23
CA TYR A 5 -11.91 -1.90 29.96
C TYR A 5 -10.90 -1.89 31.12
N THR A 6 -11.39 -1.92 32.37
CA THR A 6 -10.53 -2.00 33.55
C THR A 6 -9.69 -3.28 33.58
N VAL A 7 -10.29 -4.42 33.20
CA VAL A 7 -9.57 -5.69 33.10
C VAL A 7 -8.52 -5.65 31.98
N ILE A 8 -8.87 -5.14 30.79
CA ILE A 8 -7.92 -5.02 29.67
C ILE A 8 -6.75 -4.11 30.04
N GLN A 9 -7.01 -2.96 30.68
CA GLN A 9 -5.96 -2.04 31.09
C GLN A 9 -5.02 -2.69 32.10
N PHE A 10 -5.56 -3.45 33.06
CA PHE A 10 -4.74 -4.22 34.00
C PHE A 10 -3.87 -5.28 33.32
N LEU A 11 -4.43 -6.02 32.36
CA LEU A 11 -3.67 -7.00 31.57
C LEU A 11 -2.62 -6.35 30.66
N LYS A 12 -2.83 -5.10 30.23
CA LYS A 12 -1.82 -4.35 29.47
C LYS A 12 -0.63 -3.95 30.36
N ASP A 13 -0.89 -3.61 31.63
CA ASP A 13 0.15 -3.23 32.59
C ASP A 13 0.94 -4.44 33.10
N CYS A 14 0.29 -5.61 33.19
CA CYS A 14 0.90 -6.88 33.53
C CYS A 14 1.15 -7.68 32.24
N GLU A 15 2.30 -7.45 31.57
CA GLU A 15 2.73 -8.16 30.34
C GLU A 15 2.80 -9.71 30.46
N GLU A 16 2.47 -10.27 31.63
CA GLU A 16 2.46 -11.70 31.94
C GLU A 16 1.02 -12.25 32.10
N PRO A 17 0.78 -13.52 31.75
CA PRO A 17 -0.53 -14.16 31.91
C PRO A 17 -1.03 -14.10 33.36
N GLN A 18 -2.24 -13.58 33.56
CA GLN A 18 -2.86 -13.47 34.89
C GLN A 18 -4.00 -14.46 35.04
N SER A 19 -4.09 -15.07 36.23
CA SER A 19 -5.22 -15.94 36.58
C SER A 19 -6.48 -15.13 36.90
N VAL A 20 -7.64 -15.77 36.79
CA VAL A 20 -8.94 -15.17 37.17
C VAL A 20 -8.88 -14.57 38.59
N VAL A 21 -8.26 -15.28 39.53
CA VAL A 21 -8.15 -14.86 40.94
C VAL A 21 -7.28 -13.61 41.10
N SER A 22 -6.15 -13.53 40.37
CA SER A 22 -5.27 -12.35 40.38
C SER A 22 -6.00 -11.11 39.85
N ILE A 23 -6.74 -11.27 38.74
CA ILE A 23 -7.49 -10.18 38.13
C ILE A 23 -8.59 -9.68 39.07
N VAL A 24 -9.37 -10.58 39.66
CA VAL A 24 -10.41 -10.25 40.65
C VAL A 24 -9.82 -9.47 41.82
N SER A 25 -8.68 -9.93 42.35
CA SER A 25 -8.05 -9.32 43.53
C SER A 25 -7.60 -7.87 43.27
N ARG A 26 -7.10 -7.59 42.06
CA ARG A 26 -6.52 -6.28 41.72
C ARG A 26 -7.53 -5.30 41.12
N THR A 27 -8.45 -5.80 40.28
CA THR A 27 -9.47 -4.99 39.61
C THR A 27 -10.78 -4.90 40.40
N LYS A 28 -11.00 -5.77 41.39
CA LYS A 28 -12.27 -5.94 42.13
C LYS A 28 -13.45 -6.28 41.22
N VAL A 29 -13.18 -6.84 40.04
CA VAL A 29 -14.19 -7.27 39.07
C VAL A 29 -14.25 -8.79 39.06
N ASP A 30 -15.41 -9.33 39.40
CA ASP A 30 -15.65 -10.77 39.38
C ASP A 30 -15.95 -11.27 37.97
N ILE A 31 -14.92 -11.80 37.30
CA ILE A 31 -15.03 -12.38 35.96
C ILE A 31 -15.83 -13.70 35.99
N GLY A 32 -15.64 -14.52 37.03
CA GLY A 32 -16.31 -15.82 37.16
C GLY A 32 -17.81 -15.75 37.46
N SER A 33 -18.26 -14.68 38.12
CA SER A 33 -19.68 -14.49 38.48
C SER A 33 -20.51 -13.89 37.34
N ASN A 34 -19.87 -13.37 36.29
CA ASN A 34 -20.54 -12.69 35.18
C ASN A 34 -20.24 -13.38 33.83
N PRO A 35 -21.10 -14.33 33.40
CA PRO A 35 -20.91 -15.06 32.14
C PRO A 35 -20.79 -14.13 30.93
N GLY A 36 -21.53 -13.01 30.91
CA GLY A 36 -21.47 -12.06 29.80
C GLY A 36 -20.16 -11.27 29.74
N LEU A 37 -19.41 -11.15 30.85
CA LEU A 37 -18.07 -10.58 30.86
C LEU A 37 -17.02 -11.62 30.42
N TRP A 38 -17.20 -12.87 30.85
CA TRP A 38 -16.37 -13.99 30.42
C TRP A 38 -16.38 -14.17 28.90
N ASP A 39 -17.57 -14.19 28.30
CA ASP A 39 -17.73 -14.32 26.84
C ASP A 39 -17.07 -13.16 26.10
N LYS A 40 -17.19 -11.93 26.64
CA LYS A 40 -16.55 -10.74 26.06
C LYS A 40 -15.04 -10.74 26.19
N LEU A 41 -14.46 -11.34 27.21
CA LEU A 41 -13.01 -11.44 27.37
C LEU A 41 -12.42 -12.53 26.47
N THR A 42 -13.11 -13.66 26.35
CA THR A 42 -12.66 -14.80 25.53
C THR A 42 -12.79 -14.54 24.03
N HIS A 43 -13.78 -13.75 23.60
CA HIS A 43 -13.97 -13.37 22.20
C HIS A 43 -13.27 -12.06 21.82
N ASN A 44 -12.40 -11.51 22.66
CA ASN A 44 -11.71 -10.25 22.37
C ASN A 44 -10.38 -10.50 21.66
N ASP A 45 -10.19 -9.89 20.49
CA ASP A 45 -8.96 -10.00 19.70
C ASP A 45 -7.69 -9.51 20.44
N LYS A 46 -7.87 -8.64 21.44
CA LYS A 46 -6.78 -8.10 22.28
C LYS A 46 -6.46 -8.95 23.51
N ILE A 47 -7.10 -10.10 23.69
CA ILE A 47 -6.88 -10.99 24.83
C ILE A 47 -6.60 -12.40 24.31
N ASP A 48 -5.57 -13.03 24.86
CA ASP A 48 -5.30 -14.44 24.69
C ASP A 48 -5.74 -15.19 25.94
N TYR A 49 -6.56 -16.22 25.77
CA TYR A 49 -7.09 -17.04 26.87
C TYR A 49 -6.57 -18.47 26.73
N ASP A 50 -5.86 -18.95 27.75
CA ASP A 50 -5.42 -20.35 27.85
C ASP A 50 -6.44 -21.16 28.68
N PRO A 51 -7.22 -22.07 28.06
CA PRO A 51 -8.20 -22.89 28.76
C PRO A 51 -7.58 -23.85 29.78
N SER A 52 -6.32 -24.25 29.59
CA SER A 52 -5.64 -25.25 30.43
C SER A 52 -5.25 -24.68 31.79
N LYS A 53 -4.80 -23.42 31.79
CA LYS A 53 -4.34 -22.70 32.98
C LYS A 53 -5.37 -21.70 33.51
N GLN A 54 -6.45 -21.48 32.77
CA GLN A 54 -7.46 -20.44 33.04
C GLN A 54 -6.81 -19.06 33.24
N THR A 55 -5.84 -18.73 32.39
CA THR A 55 -5.11 -17.46 32.42
C THR A 55 -5.48 -16.59 31.23
N PHE A 56 -5.58 -15.29 31.47
CA PHE A 56 -5.76 -14.26 30.46
C PHE A 56 -4.46 -13.47 30.31
N ALA A 57 -4.02 -13.27 29.07
CA ALA A 57 -2.89 -12.42 28.72
C ALA A 57 -3.33 -11.34 27.72
N TYR A 58 -2.72 -10.17 27.78
CA TYR A 58 -2.95 -9.15 26.75
C TYR A 58 -2.23 -9.56 25.45
N LYS A 59 -2.97 -9.54 24.34
CA LYS A 59 -2.45 -9.80 23.00
C LYS A 59 -2.29 -8.46 22.27
N PRO A 60 -1.08 -7.89 22.22
CA PRO A 60 -0.85 -6.71 21.40
C PRO A 60 -1.01 -7.05 19.92
N THR A 61 -1.34 -6.05 19.10
CA THR A 61 -1.46 -6.19 17.64
C THR A 61 -0.17 -6.75 17.04
N TYR A 62 0.98 -6.33 17.59
CA TYR A 62 2.30 -6.83 17.24
C TYR A 62 3.05 -7.22 18.50
N GLN A 63 3.74 -8.36 18.50
CA GLN A 63 4.54 -8.79 19.66
C GLN A 63 5.94 -8.19 19.59
N ILE A 64 6.03 -6.89 19.85
CA ILE A 64 7.31 -6.14 19.82
C ILE A 64 7.76 -5.92 21.26
N LYS A 65 8.90 -6.51 21.64
CA LYS A 65 9.50 -6.33 22.98
C LYS A 65 10.86 -5.65 22.93
N SER A 66 11.50 -5.63 21.77
CA SER A 66 12.82 -5.07 21.58
C SER A 66 12.89 -4.13 20.37
N LYS A 67 13.98 -3.35 20.29
CA LYS A 67 14.32 -2.53 19.11
C LYS A 67 14.54 -3.40 17.88
N ASP A 68 15.14 -4.58 18.06
CA ASP A 68 15.41 -5.52 16.97
C ASP A 68 14.11 -6.14 16.43
N ASP A 69 13.14 -6.43 17.31
CA ASP A 69 11.83 -6.96 16.91
C ASP A 69 11.08 -5.92 16.04
N LEU A 70 11.19 -4.63 16.38
CA LEU A 70 10.60 -3.55 15.59
C LEU A 70 11.23 -3.48 14.19
N LEU A 71 12.56 -3.60 14.11
CA LEU A 71 13.27 -3.61 12.84
C LEU A 71 12.88 -4.83 12.00
N GLN A 72 12.83 -6.02 12.59
CA GLN A 72 12.40 -7.24 11.90
C GLN A 72 10.97 -7.10 11.37
N LEU A 73 10.05 -6.58 12.17
CA LEU A 73 8.68 -6.35 11.72
C LEU A 73 8.61 -5.38 10.53
N LEU A 74 9.40 -4.30 10.56
CA LEU A 74 9.48 -3.35 9.44
C LEU A 74 10.09 -3.97 8.18
N VAL A 75 11.07 -4.87 8.33
CA VAL A 75 11.66 -5.63 7.22
C VAL A 75 10.65 -6.60 6.61
N ASP A 76 9.96 -7.37 7.44
CA ASP A 76 8.96 -8.36 7.01
C ASP A 76 7.80 -7.69 6.28
N LYS A 77 7.42 -6.48 6.71
CA LYS A 77 6.31 -5.69 6.17
C LYS A 77 6.73 -4.66 5.12
N LYS A 78 7.98 -4.68 4.65
CA LYS A 78 8.52 -3.68 3.70
C LYS A 78 7.70 -3.56 2.41
N ASP A 79 7.11 -4.67 1.95
CA ASP A 79 6.35 -4.74 0.70
C ASP A 79 4.87 -4.35 0.88
N GLU A 80 4.37 -4.37 2.13
CA GLU A 80 3.01 -3.94 2.49
C GLU A 80 2.92 -2.40 2.69
N GLY A 81 4.06 -1.73 2.81
CA GLY A 81 4.17 -0.29 2.96
C GLY A 81 4.60 0.14 4.35
N GLY A 82 4.17 1.34 4.77
CA GLY A 82 4.54 1.92 6.06
C GLY A 82 3.58 1.53 7.17
N MET A 83 4.10 1.40 8.38
CA MET A 83 3.32 1.09 9.58
C MET A 83 2.98 2.34 10.39
N ASP A 84 1.74 2.45 10.84
CA ASP A 84 1.32 3.55 11.70
C ASP A 84 1.90 3.44 13.12
N TYR A 85 2.48 4.53 13.61
CA TYR A 85 3.10 4.60 14.93
C TYR A 85 2.09 4.31 16.06
N LYS A 86 0.80 4.64 15.86
CA LYS A 86 -0.25 4.40 16.87
C LYS A 86 -0.47 2.91 17.13
N ASP A 87 -0.41 2.08 16.10
CA ASP A 87 -0.65 0.64 16.23
C ASP A 87 0.53 -0.06 16.92
N LEU A 88 1.73 0.47 16.71
CA LEU A 88 2.95 0.00 17.35
C LEU A 88 3.06 0.50 18.81
N LYS A 89 2.57 1.71 19.10
CA LYS A 89 2.62 2.30 20.45
C LYS A 89 1.87 1.48 21.48
N ASP A 90 0.83 0.77 21.05
CA ASP A 90 0.08 -0.15 21.91
C ASP A 90 0.85 -1.42 22.27
N SER A 91 1.88 -1.74 21.51
CA SER A 91 2.64 -2.99 21.59
C SER A 91 3.93 -2.85 22.40
N TYR A 92 4.59 -1.70 22.35
CA TYR A 92 5.88 -1.49 22.99
C TYR A 92 5.95 -0.15 23.74
N ALA A 93 6.18 -0.20 25.06
CA ALA A 93 6.18 0.98 25.92
C ALA A 93 7.31 1.98 25.62
N LYS A 94 8.48 1.47 25.20
CA LYS A 94 9.67 2.29 24.86
C LYS A 94 9.79 2.57 23.36
N LEU A 95 8.68 2.52 22.63
CA LEU A 95 8.69 2.71 21.17
C LEU A 95 9.29 4.05 20.74
N GLY A 96 8.99 5.14 21.45
CA GLY A 96 9.48 6.46 21.08
C GLY A 96 11.00 6.55 21.05
N GLU A 97 11.67 6.02 22.10
CA GLU A 97 13.13 5.99 22.20
C GLU A 97 13.74 5.08 21.11
N ALA A 98 13.21 3.87 20.95
CA ALA A 98 13.69 2.94 19.93
C ALA A 98 13.53 3.47 18.49
N VAL A 99 12.45 4.19 18.21
CA VAL A 99 12.21 4.81 16.90
C VAL A 99 13.22 5.92 16.63
N GLU A 100 13.48 6.79 17.60
CA GLU A 100 14.48 7.84 17.44
C GLU A 100 15.89 7.25 17.27
N ASP A 101 16.25 6.23 18.04
CA ASP A 101 17.53 5.54 17.91
C ASP A 101 17.71 4.90 16.53
N LEU A 102 16.71 4.14 16.06
CA LEU A 102 16.74 3.52 14.73
C LEU A 102 16.76 4.55 13.60
N ALA A 103 16.08 5.68 13.78
CA ALA A 103 16.07 6.77 12.81
C ALA A 103 17.43 7.47 12.74
N ASN A 104 18.08 7.69 13.89
CA ASN A 104 19.43 8.26 13.98
C ASN A 104 20.49 7.33 13.38
N GLU A 105 20.33 6.01 13.55
CA GLU A 105 21.16 5.00 12.89
C GLU A 105 20.87 4.88 11.38
N GLY A 106 19.78 5.49 10.91
CA GLY A 106 19.38 5.47 9.51
C GLY A 106 18.83 4.11 9.05
N GLN A 107 18.41 3.25 9.98
CA GLN A 107 17.83 1.94 9.68
C GLN A 107 16.33 2.01 9.37
N ILE A 108 15.66 3.08 9.80
CA ILE A 108 14.25 3.34 9.52
C ILE A 108 14.05 4.76 9.00
N LEU A 109 13.01 4.97 8.18
CA LEU A 109 12.54 6.28 7.76
C LEU A 109 11.25 6.61 8.53
N VAL A 110 11.20 7.81 9.09
CA VAL A 110 10.07 8.27 9.91
C VAL A 110 9.38 9.44 9.23
N ILE A 111 8.11 9.26 8.86
CA ILE A 111 7.25 10.37 8.46
C ILE A 111 6.68 10.99 9.73
N ARG A 112 6.99 12.26 9.96
CA ARG A 112 6.52 13.03 11.12
C ARG A 112 5.33 13.91 10.76
N ASN A 113 4.45 14.14 11.75
CA ASN A 113 3.39 15.14 11.64
C ASN A 113 3.95 16.57 11.78
N LYS A 114 3.09 17.57 11.54
CA LYS A 114 3.42 19.00 11.75
C LYS A 114 3.91 19.29 13.18
N ASP A 115 3.43 18.52 14.15
CA ASP A 115 3.81 18.63 15.57
C ASP A 115 5.14 17.91 15.90
N GLY A 116 5.84 17.34 14.91
CA GLY A 116 7.10 16.61 15.09
C GLY A 116 6.93 15.15 15.54
N ASN A 117 5.73 14.73 15.96
CA ASN A 117 5.48 13.36 16.39
C ASN A 117 5.59 12.35 15.22
N PRO A 118 6.19 11.16 15.44
CA PRO A 118 6.18 10.07 14.46
C PRO A 118 4.76 9.68 14.08
N ARG A 119 4.50 9.56 12.78
CA ARG A 119 3.20 9.13 12.23
C ARG A 119 3.33 7.75 11.60
N VAL A 120 4.23 7.61 10.63
CA VAL A 120 4.41 6.37 9.86
C VAL A 120 5.89 6.00 9.85
N LEU A 121 6.17 4.71 10.05
CA LEU A 121 7.50 4.13 10.03
C LEU A 121 7.69 3.26 8.79
N PHE A 122 8.85 3.37 8.17
CA PHE A 122 9.28 2.55 7.04
C PHE A 122 10.64 1.96 7.32
N TYR A 123 10.89 0.76 6.80
CA TYR A 123 12.23 0.21 6.75
C TYR A 123 13.11 1.02 5.79
N ASN A 124 14.35 1.32 6.20
CA ASN A 124 15.36 1.90 5.32
C ASN A 124 16.42 0.87 4.96
N ASN A 125 16.59 0.59 3.67
CA ASN A 125 17.73 -0.21 3.24
C ASN A 125 18.99 0.67 3.19
N VAL A 126 19.88 0.46 4.16
CA VAL A 126 21.13 1.20 4.33
C VAL A 126 22.06 1.07 3.12
N GLU A 127 21.95 -0.01 2.34
CA GLU A 127 22.75 -0.21 1.12
C GLU A 127 22.53 0.87 0.06
N TYR A 128 21.34 1.50 0.06
CA TYR A 128 21.00 2.58 -0.88
C TYR A 128 21.29 3.97 -0.31
N ASN A 129 21.74 4.08 0.94
CA ASN A 129 22.06 5.36 1.54
C ASN A 129 23.33 5.93 0.91
N THR A 130 23.15 6.96 0.09
CA THR A 130 24.26 7.70 -0.52
C THR A 130 24.51 8.97 0.27
N ALA A 131 25.70 9.07 0.86
CA ALA A 131 26.14 10.31 1.50
C ALA A 131 26.42 11.37 0.42
N ILE A 132 25.67 12.46 0.46
CA ILE A 132 25.79 13.59 -0.48
C ILE A 132 26.03 14.85 0.36
N ASP A 133 27.01 15.65 -0.06
CA ASP A 133 27.36 16.91 0.58
C ASP A 133 26.14 17.85 0.66
N PRO A 134 25.88 18.51 1.80
CA PRO A 134 24.77 19.45 1.95
C PRO A 134 24.78 20.57 0.90
N ASN A 135 25.95 21.13 0.57
CA ASN A 135 26.07 22.19 -0.43
C ASN A 135 25.67 21.69 -1.82
N PHE A 136 25.97 20.43 -2.14
CA PHE A 136 25.55 19.83 -3.41
C PHE A 136 24.03 19.63 -3.45
N LYS A 137 23.40 19.23 -2.35
CA LYS A 137 21.93 19.13 -2.25
C LYS A 137 21.26 20.48 -2.47
N ASP A 138 21.78 21.53 -1.84
CA ASP A 138 21.27 22.89 -1.97
C ASP A 138 21.40 23.38 -3.41
N MET A 139 22.60 23.20 -4.01
CA MET A 139 22.85 23.52 -5.41
C MET A 139 21.86 22.77 -6.33
N TRP A 140 21.70 21.46 -6.15
CA TRP A 140 20.79 20.64 -6.95
C TRP A 140 19.34 21.14 -6.85
N SER A 141 18.86 21.41 -5.64
CA SER A 141 17.49 21.89 -5.40
C SER A 141 17.23 23.30 -5.92
N SER A 142 18.28 24.12 -6.06
CA SER A 142 18.18 25.49 -6.57
C SER A 142 17.98 25.55 -8.09
N ILE A 143 18.33 24.48 -8.81
CA ILE A 143 18.20 24.42 -10.27
C ILE A 143 16.72 24.35 -10.63
N LYS A 144 16.24 25.38 -11.34
CA LYS A 144 14.87 25.42 -11.85
C LYS A 144 14.74 24.45 -13.01
N VAL A 145 13.89 23.45 -12.86
CA VAL A 145 13.53 22.53 -13.94
C VAL A 145 12.60 23.27 -14.92
N PRO A 146 12.93 23.34 -16.22
CA PRO A 146 12.05 23.91 -17.24
C PRO A 146 10.72 23.15 -17.35
N ASP A 147 9.66 23.84 -17.78
CA ASP A 147 8.37 23.21 -18.05
C ASP A 147 8.47 22.19 -19.21
N GLU A 148 7.53 21.24 -19.26
CA GLU A 148 7.55 20.12 -20.23
C GLU A 148 7.68 20.55 -21.70
N THR A 149 7.19 21.75 -22.06
CA THR A 149 7.29 22.29 -23.42
C THR A 149 8.68 22.81 -23.77
N ASP A 150 9.41 23.33 -22.79
CA ASP A 150 10.72 23.95 -22.97
C ASP A 150 11.87 22.99 -22.64
N LEU A 151 11.57 21.91 -21.89
CA LEU A 151 12.53 20.86 -21.56
C LEU A 151 13.23 20.25 -22.78
N PRO A 152 12.56 19.93 -23.91
CA PRO A 152 13.24 19.36 -25.08
C PRO A 152 14.25 20.33 -25.70
N LYS A 153 13.90 21.61 -25.78
CA LYS A 153 14.81 22.66 -26.31
C LYS A 153 16.00 22.87 -25.39
N ALA A 154 15.76 22.93 -24.08
CA ALA A 154 16.82 23.07 -23.08
C ALA A 154 17.78 21.86 -23.08
N LEU A 155 17.28 20.64 -23.31
CA LEU A 155 18.10 19.44 -23.46
C LEU A 155 18.92 19.48 -24.76
N GLU A 156 18.33 19.92 -25.88
CA GLU A 156 19.05 20.13 -27.15
C GLU A 156 20.16 21.18 -27.02
N ASP A 157 19.87 22.32 -26.39
CA ASP A 157 20.83 23.39 -26.11
C ASP A 157 21.97 22.91 -25.20
N ALA A 158 21.66 22.02 -24.25
CA ALA A 158 22.64 21.36 -23.39
C ALA A 158 23.41 20.22 -24.09
N GLY A 159 23.13 19.95 -25.36
CA GLY A 159 23.77 18.89 -26.16
C GLY A 159 23.30 17.47 -25.79
N LEU A 160 22.30 17.33 -24.92
CA LEU A 160 21.65 16.08 -24.56
C LEU A 160 20.53 15.80 -25.57
N LYS A 161 20.90 15.31 -26.75
CA LYS A 161 19.92 14.86 -27.74
C LYS A 161 19.14 13.70 -27.14
N THR A 162 17.85 13.90 -26.90
CA THR A 162 16.93 12.78 -26.70
C THR A 162 17.05 11.89 -27.95
N MET A 163 17.20 10.58 -27.76
CA MET A 163 17.10 9.68 -28.92
C MET A 163 15.76 9.99 -29.57
N GLU A 164 15.78 10.40 -30.84
CA GLU A 164 14.56 10.59 -31.63
C GLU A 164 13.75 9.31 -31.48
N VAL A 165 12.73 9.37 -30.61
CA VAL A 165 11.67 8.38 -30.63
C VAL A 165 11.04 8.64 -31.98
N PHE A 166 11.45 7.85 -32.98
CA PHE A 166 10.73 7.75 -34.22
C PHE A 166 9.31 7.41 -33.80
N GLU A 167 8.44 8.43 -33.76
CA GLU A 167 7.02 8.25 -33.84
C GLU A 167 6.83 7.50 -35.15
N LYS A 168 6.83 6.17 -35.08
CA LYS A 168 6.26 5.34 -36.12
C LYS A 168 4.83 5.83 -36.17
N LYS A 169 4.56 6.79 -37.06
CA LYS A 169 3.23 7.14 -37.51
C LYS A 169 2.60 5.80 -37.83
N VAL A 170 1.75 5.32 -36.93
CA VAL A 170 0.92 4.16 -37.19
C VAL A 170 0.05 4.63 -38.33
N VAL A 171 0.45 4.27 -39.55
CA VAL A 171 -0.37 4.46 -40.74
C VAL A 171 -1.61 3.66 -40.45
N THR A 172 -2.66 4.35 -40.02
CA THR A 172 -3.97 3.76 -39.83
C THR A 172 -4.41 3.31 -41.20
N GLU A 173 -4.39 1.99 -41.43
CA GLU A 173 -4.89 1.43 -42.67
C GLU A 173 -6.32 1.94 -42.90
N PRO A 174 -6.62 2.51 -44.08
CA PRO A 174 -7.93 3.06 -44.34
C PRO A 174 -8.93 1.92 -44.39
N LYS A 175 -9.86 1.89 -43.42
CA LYS A 175 -11.00 0.96 -43.41
C LYS A 175 -11.75 1.08 -44.73
N LEU A 176 -11.71 0.03 -45.54
CA LEU A 176 -12.46 -0.11 -46.79
C LEU A 176 -13.95 0.16 -46.52
N LYS A 177 -14.44 1.32 -46.97
CA LYS A 177 -15.87 1.64 -46.96
C LYS A 177 -16.57 0.68 -47.93
N ARG A 178 -17.48 -0.15 -47.41
CA ARG A 178 -18.39 -0.96 -48.24
C ARG A 178 -19.12 -0.04 -49.22
N SER A 179 -18.87 -0.23 -50.50
CA SER A 179 -19.54 0.49 -51.59
C SER A 179 -21.03 0.18 -51.57
N LYS A 180 -21.87 1.21 -51.45
CA LYS A 180 -23.32 1.08 -51.62
C LYS A 180 -23.61 0.80 -53.09
N THR A 181 -24.21 -0.35 -53.37
CA THR A 181 -24.62 -0.81 -54.70
C THR A 181 -25.56 0.21 -55.34
N ARG A 182 -25.09 0.91 -56.37
CA ARG A 182 -25.88 1.86 -57.14
C ARG A 182 -26.58 1.08 -58.26
N ASN A 183 -27.90 0.88 -58.11
CA ASN A 183 -28.76 0.26 -59.12
C ASN A 183 -28.68 1.05 -60.44
N ARG A 184 -27.80 0.64 -61.36
CA ARG A 184 -27.79 1.13 -62.73
C ARG A 184 -28.82 0.33 -63.53
N LYS A 185 -29.78 1.03 -64.13
CA LYS A 185 -30.71 0.45 -65.10
C LYS A 185 -29.92 0.11 -66.36
N ILE A 186 -29.63 -1.17 -66.57
CA ILE A 186 -28.96 -1.67 -67.78
C ILE A 186 -30.02 -1.78 -68.88
N LYS A 187 -29.76 -1.19 -70.06
CA LYS A 187 -30.55 -1.42 -71.27
C LYS A 187 -30.02 -2.68 -71.94
N ILE A 188 -30.82 -3.73 -71.96
CA ILE A 188 -30.50 -4.98 -72.66
C ILE A 188 -30.89 -4.79 -74.13
N THR A 189 -29.90 -4.79 -75.03
CA THR A 189 -30.12 -4.62 -76.48
C THR A 189 -30.17 -5.93 -77.24
N ASN A 190 -29.97 -7.08 -76.57
CA ASN A 190 -30.00 -8.41 -77.17
C ASN A 190 -31.19 -9.20 -76.62
N THR A 191 -32.37 -9.03 -77.21
CA THR A 191 -33.63 -9.69 -76.79
C THR A 191 -33.82 -11.09 -77.37
N HIS A 192 -32.86 -11.62 -78.14
CA HIS A 192 -32.97 -12.93 -78.80
C HIS A 192 -32.32 -14.09 -78.02
N LEU A 193 -31.77 -13.82 -76.84
CA LEU A 193 -31.16 -14.80 -75.95
C LEU A 193 -32.13 -15.07 -74.79
N ASP A 194 -32.68 -16.28 -74.69
CA ASP A 194 -33.50 -16.75 -73.56
C ASP A 194 -32.64 -17.05 -72.31
N ILE A 195 -31.72 -16.15 -71.97
CA ILE A 195 -30.85 -16.26 -70.79
C ILE A 195 -30.97 -14.95 -70.00
N ASP A 196 -31.29 -15.06 -68.71
CA ASP A 196 -31.37 -13.93 -67.79
C ASP A 196 -29.96 -13.43 -67.43
N LEU A 197 -29.47 -12.47 -68.22
CA LEU A 197 -28.17 -11.82 -68.06
C LEU A 197 -28.09 -10.85 -66.86
N SER A 198 -29.15 -10.73 -66.06
CA SER A 198 -29.14 -9.90 -64.84
C SER A 198 -28.55 -10.61 -63.62
N LYS A 199 -28.23 -11.91 -63.73
CA LYS A 199 -27.64 -12.71 -62.66
C LYS A 199 -26.28 -13.25 -63.07
N ASP A 200 -25.30 -13.15 -62.17
CA ASP A 200 -23.98 -13.72 -62.38
C ASP A 200 -24.04 -15.26 -62.39
N TYR A 201 -23.38 -15.88 -63.37
CA TYR A 201 -23.32 -17.32 -63.53
C TYR A 201 -22.53 -17.95 -62.38
N VAL A 202 -23.15 -18.88 -61.66
CA VAL A 202 -22.48 -19.70 -60.63
C VAL A 202 -22.39 -21.14 -61.16
N PRO A 203 -21.19 -21.66 -61.44
CA PRO A 203 -21.03 -23.04 -61.87
C PRO A 203 -21.40 -24.01 -60.74
N LYS A 204 -22.02 -25.14 -61.10
CA LYS A 204 -22.21 -26.29 -60.21
C LYS A 204 -20.90 -27.05 -60.01
#